data_AF-A0A873HVU3-F1
#
_entry.id   AF-A0A873HVU3-F1
#
_cell.length_a   1.000
_cell.length_b   1.000
_cell.length_c   1.000
_cell.angle_alpha   90.00
_cell.angle_beta   90.00
_cell.angle_gamma   90.00
#
_symmetry.space_group_name_H-M   'P 1'
#
loop_
_entity.id
_entity.type
_entity.pdbx_description
1 polymer ?
#
loop_
_entity_poly.entity_id
_entity_poly.type
_entity_poly.pdbx_seq_one_letter_code
_entity_poly.pdbx_strand_id
1 'polypeptide(L)'
;MKNIYIDKQDFYEWLVGLTDGDGCFLINIQKNSLCFTYKISLSTNNLQLLYYIKSELKIGSVTIEKNRKMASFRVRDSQKLNDIILPIFEKYPLFTKKYYDFIYFKEALNFKLKSQNNKDDVKEFLILAKKKRRINETPLISPRIYKNLTPDQVDSFFINLDKFYDSKSCSILLDLIKTYKLNLVFPKFWVIGFIEAEGSFFFVKKDANRIIHSFGITQKEDPLILAVIKSIFHIPTKLQFKCFQYSNNIMKNEKLEFKLNQYYSLETTNSRAIENIIHYFSGKHKNKTNMKGFKSLEYRIWARSYVKYKGNFDKLLKIQKLLKNLREKLKE
;
A
#
# COMPACT_ATOMS: atom_id res chain seq x y z
N MET A 1 25.86 -18.37 -1.96
CA MET A 1 24.48 -18.76 -1.57
C MET A 1 23.76 -17.72 -0.70
N LYS A 2 24.31 -17.24 0.44
CA LYS A 2 23.66 -16.20 1.30
C LYS A 2 23.10 -14.97 0.55
N ASN A 3 23.83 -14.43 -0.43
CA ASN A 3 23.38 -13.25 -1.20
C ASN A 3 22.15 -13.49 -2.08
N ILE A 4 21.95 -14.72 -2.60
CA ILE A 4 20.77 -15.05 -3.43
C ILE A 4 19.51 -15.17 -2.56
N TYR A 5 19.65 -15.75 -1.36
CA TYR A 5 18.53 -15.88 -0.42
C TYR A 5 18.07 -14.52 0.13
N ILE A 6 19.01 -13.61 0.41
CA ILE A 6 18.71 -12.25 0.88
C ILE A 6 17.95 -11.46 -0.20
N ASP A 7 18.40 -11.51 -1.47
CA ASP A 7 17.74 -10.80 -2.57
C ASP A 7 16.29 -11.27 -2.80
N LYS A 8 16.05 -12.57 -2.60
CA LYS A 8 14.71 -13.16 -2.73
C LYS A 8 13.77 -12.78 -1.58
N GLN A 9 14.28 -12.66 -0.35
CA GLN A 9 13.51 -12.13 0.77
C GLN A 9 13.14 -10.66 0.56
N ASP A 10 14.12 -9.85 0.14
CA ASP A 10 13.92 -8.42 -0.13
C ASP A 10 12.83 -8.21 -1.20
N PHE A 11 12.84 -9.02 -2.26
CA PHE A 11 11.78 -9.02 -3.27
C PHE A 11 10.40 -9.37 -2.69
N TYR A 12 10.29 -10.42 -1.87
CA TYR A 12 8.99 -10.82 -1.31
C TYR A 12 8.43 -9.81 -0.32
N GLU A 13 9.27 -9.24 0.56
CA GLU A 13 8.83 -8.17 1.46
C GLU A 13 8.37 -6.93 0.66
N TRP A 14 9.11 -6.57 -0.39
CA TRP A 14 8.74 -5.49 -1.30
C TRP A 14 7.41 -5.78 -2.02
N LEU A 15 7.22 -7.00 -2.53
CA LEU A 15 5.98 -7.41 -3.20
C LEU A 15 4.78 -7.34 -2.25
N VAL A 16 4.96 -7.72 -0.99
CA VAL A 16 3.90 -7.63 0.04
C VAL A 16 3.57 -6.17 0.32
N GLY A 17 4.56 -5.30 0.46
CA GLY A 17 4.34 -3.85 0.62
C GLY A 17 3.59 -3.24 -0.55
N LEU A 18 4.00 -3.58 -1.78
CA LEU A 18 3.32 -3.14 -2.99
C LEU A 18 1.87 -3.68 -3.05
N THR A 19 1.65 -4.92 -2.58
CA THR A 19 0.32 -5.53 -2.51
C THR A 19 -0.59 -4.83 -1.49
N ASP A 20 -0.05 -4.46 -0.32
CA ASP A 20 -0.76 -3.67 0.68
C ASP A 20 -1.27 -2.34 0.10
N GLY A 21 -0.53 -1.69 -0.81
CA GLY A 21 -0.99 -0.51 -1.54
C GLY A 21 -1.90 -0.82 -2.75
N ASP A 22 -1.35 -1.42 -3.81
CA ASP A 22 -2.00 -1.53 -5.13
C ASP A 22 -2.47 -2.97 -5.50
N GLY A 23 -2.23 -3.94 -4.64
CA GLY A 23 -2.61 -5.34 -4.88
C GLY A 23 -4.04 -5.67 -4.45
N CYS A 24 -4.57 -6.79 -4.96
CA CYS A 24 -5.91 -7.26 -4.67
C CYS A 24 -6.02 -8.80 -4.76
N PHE A 25 -6.80 -9.38 -3.85
CA PHE A 25 -7.21 -10.79 -3.84
C PHE A 25 -8.70 -10.87 -4.18
N LEU A 26 -9.02 -11.40 -5.36
CA LEU A 26 -10.38 -11.40 -5.90
C LEU A 26 -10.92 -12.82 -6.01
N ILE A 27 -12.17 -12.99 -5.61
CA ILE A 27 -12.94 -14.21 -5.83
C ILE A 27 -14.22 -13.82 -6.57
N ASN A 28 -14.40 -14.33 -7.78
CA ASN A 28 -15.57 -14.08 -8.60
C ASN A 28 -16.30 -15.39 -8.85
N ILE A 29 -17.63 -15.36 -8.84
CA ILE A 29 -18.44 -16.48 -9.32
C ILE A 29 -18.57 -16.33 -10.83
N GLN A 30 -18.13 -17.34 -11.58
CA GLN A 30 -18.33 -17.43 -13.02
C GLN A 30 -19.14 -18.67 -13.34
N LYS A 31 -20.36 -18.46 -13.84
CA LYS A 31 -21.40 -19.50 -13.97
C LYS A 31 -21.62 -20.14 -12.59
N ASN A 32 -21.17 -21.38 -12.39
CA ASN A 32 -21.25 -22.11 -11.13
C ASN A 32 -19.85 -22.52 -10.61
N SER A 33 -18.82 -21.72 -10.87
CA SER A 33 -17.46 -22.00 -10.41
C SER A 33 -16.82 -20.76 -9.81
N LEU A 34 -15.98 -20.94 -8.80
CA LEU A 34 -15.20 -19.86 -8.21
C LEU A 34 -13.94 -19.60 -9.03
N CYS A 35 -13.74 -18.36 -9.44
CA CYS A 35 -12.57 -17.88 -10.14
C CYS A 35 -11.75 -17.00 -9.18
N PHE A 36 -10.54 -17.46 -8.88
CA PHE A 36 -9.62 -16.79 -7.97
C PHE A 36 -8.64 -15.97 -8.79
N THR A 37 -8.33 -14.76 -8.34
CA THR A 37 -7.33 -13.91 -8.99
C THR A 37 -6.53 -13.13 -7.96
N TYR A 38 -5.21 -13.33 -7.95
CA TYR A 38 -4.28 -12.35 -7.40
C TYR A 38 -3.93 -11.33 -8.49
N LYS A 39 -4.09 -10.04 -8.19
CA LYS A 39 -3.96 -8.96 -9.18
C LYS A 39 -3.19 -7.77 -8.59
N ILE A 40 -2.25 -7.23 -9.34
CA ILE A 40 -1.72 -5.87 -9.14
C ILE A 40 -2.08 -5.07 -10.38
N SER A 41 -2.77 -3.94 -10.21
CA SER A 41 -3.17 -3.06 -11.32
C SER A 41 -2.50 -1.71 -11.16
N LEU A 42 -1.70 -1.31 -12.16
CA LEU A 42 -0.98 -0.04 -12.14
C LEU A 42 -1.27 0.71 -13.44
N SER A 43 -0.98 2.00 -13.46
CA SER A 43 -0.94 2.73 -14.73
C SER A 43 0.02 2.04 -15.72
N THR A 44 -0.29 2.12 -17.02
CA THR A 44 0.58 1.62 -18.11
C THR A 44 2.02 2.11 -18.03
N ASN A 45 2.26 3.20 -17.31
CA ASN A 45 3.58 3.79 -17.07
C ASN A 45 4.49 2.90 -16.23
N ASN A 46 3.86 2.03 -15.43
CA ASN A 46 4.52 1.03 -14.61
C ASN A 46 4.48 -0.36 -15.26
N LEU A 47 4.29 -0.46 -16.59
CA LEU A 47 4.25 -1.75 -17.28
C LEU A 47 5.54 -2.56 -17.07
N GLN A 48 6.70 -1.90 -17.07
CA GLN A 48 7.98 -2.53 -16.74
C GLN A 48 7.98 -3.15 -15.34
N LEU A 49 7.34 -2.50 -14.36
CA LEU A 49 7.22 -3.03 -13.00
C LEU A 49 6.38 -4.32 -12.97
N LEU A 50 5.28 -4.36 -13.72
CA LEU A 50 4.45 -5.55 -13.82
C LEU A 50 5.19 -6.72 -14.49
N TYR A 51 5.98 -6.44 -15.53
CA TYR A 51 6.84 -7.45 -16.15
C TYR A 51 7.98 -7.91 -15.24
N TYR A 52 8.55 -7.01 -14.44
CA TYR A 52 9.52 -7.37 -13.40
C TYR A 52 8.91 -8.36 -12.41
N ILE A 53 7.74 -8.05 -11.84
CA ILE A 53 7.02 -8.96 -10.93
C ILE A 53 6.78 -10.33 -11.60
N LYS A 54 6.31 -10.33 -12.85
CA LYS A 54 6.12 -11.58 -13.62
C LYS A 54 7.42 -12.37 -13.77
N SER A 55 8.54 -11.69 -14.05
CA SER A 55 9.84 -12.34 -14.23
C SER A 55 10.37 -12.97 -12.94
N GLU A 56 10.20 -12.29 -11.81
CA GLU A 56 10.62 -12.76 -10.49
C GLU A 56 9.75 -13.93 -10.01
N LEU A 57 8.43 -13.85 -10.19
CA LEU A 57 7.50 -14.90 -9.79
C LEU A 57 7.46 -16.09 -10.78
N LYS A 58 7.89 -15.88 -12.03
CA LYS A 58 7.85 -16.87 -13.13
C LYS A 58 6.46 -17.44 -13.45
N ILE A 59 5.40 -16.75 -12.99
CA ILE A 59 4.00 -17.12 -13.19
C ILE A 59 3.16 -15.90 -13.55
N GLY A 60 1.89 -16.14 -13.88
CA GLY A 60 0.94 -15.09 -14.20
C GLY A 60 1.13 -14.49 -15.59
N SER A 61 0.32 -13.48 -15.86
CA SER A 61 0.26 -12.79 -17.15
C SER A 61 0.14 -11.28 -16.92
N VAL A 62 0.64 -10.49 -17.86
CA VAL A 62 0.46 -9.04 -17.88
C VAL A 62 -0.54 -8.72 -18.99
N THR A 63 -1.59 -7.97 -18.65
CA THR A 63 -2.63 -7.55 -19.58
C THR A 63 -2.79 -6.04 -19.55
N ILE A 64 -2.94 -5.40 -20.71
CA ILE A 64 -3.21 -3.96 -20.83
C ILE A 64 -4.72 -3.79 -21.10
N GLU A 65 -5.37 -2.89 -20.36
CA GLU A 65 -6.79 -2.59 -20.57
C GLU A 65 -6.94 -1.69 -21.80
N LYS A 66 -7.76 -2.08 -22.79
CA LYS A 66 -7.84 -1.37 -24.09
C LYS A 66 -8.26 0.09 -23.98
N ASN A 67 -9.15 0.41 -23.04
CA ASN A 67 -9.80 1.73 -22.93
C ASN A 67 -9.42 2.49 -21.65
N ARG A 68 -8.46 1.96 -20.88
CA ARG A 68 -7.99 2.56 -19.63
C ARG A 68 -6.48 2.53 -19.67
N LYS A 69 -5.82 3.60 -19.23
CA LYS A 69 -4.34 3.67 -19.13
C LYS A 69 -3.81 2.87 -17.94
N MET A 70 -4.28 1.63 -17.86
CA MET A 70 -4.09 0.68 -16.79
C MET A 70 -3.59 -0.65 -17.38
N ALA A 71 -2.61 -1.22 -16.72
CA ALA A 71 -2.14 -2.57 -16.96
C ALA A 71 -2.28 -3.38 -15.67
N SER A 72 -2.32 -4.70 -15.80
CA SER A 72 -2.44 -5.59 -14.65
C SER A 72 -1.55 -6.80 -14.78
N PHE A 73 -0.80 -7.10 -13.73
CA PHE A 73 -0.28 -8.44 -13.49
C PHE A 73 -1.37 -9.29 -12.84
N ARG A 74 -1.60 -10.51 -13.34
CA ARG A 74 -2.67 -11.41 -12.87
C ARG A 74 -2.20 -12.86 -12.78
N VAL A 75 -2.53 -13.53 -11.68
CA VAL A 75 -2.43 -14.98 -11.51
C VAL A 75 -3.84 -15.51 -11.26
N ARG A 76 -4.31 -16.41 -12.14
CA ARG A 76 -5.66 -17.02 -12.06
C ARG A 76 -5.65 -18.55 -11.94
N ASP A 77 -4.52 -19.15 -12.26
CA ASP A 77 -4.32 -20.59 -12.18
C ASP A 77 -4.34 -21.00 -10.70
N SER A 78 -5.32 -21.85 -10.32
CA SER A 78 -5.52 -22.25 -8.92
C SER A 78 -4.29 -22.93 -8.32
N GLN A 79 -3.58 -23.75 -9.11
CA GLN A 79 -2.41 -24.48 -8.65
C GLN A 79 -1.25 -23.51 -8.41
N LYS A 80 -0.99 -22.58 -9.34
CA LYS A 80 0.03 -21.55 -9.15
C LYS A 80 -0.31 -20.57 -8.01
N LEU A 81 -1.59 -20.29 -7.78
CA LEU A 81 -2.03 -19.53 -6.62
C LEU A 81 -1.66 -20.28 -5.33
N ASN A 82 -1.99 -21.57 -5.25
CA ASN A 82 -1.73 -22.42 -4.09
C ASN A 82 -0.23 -22.63 -3.82
N ASP A 83 0.56 -22.91 -4.85
CA ASP A 83 1.94 -23.35 -4.68
C ASP A 83 2.94 -22.21 -4.56
N ILE A 84 2.57 -21.01 -5.01
CA ILE A 84 3.48 -19.86 -5.08
C ILE A 84 2.91 -18.62 -4.39
N ILE A 85 1.67 -18.22 -4.69
CA ILE A 85 1.12 -16.99 -4.11
C ILE A 85 0.79 -17.17 -2.62
N LEU A 86 0.06 -18.22 -2.23
CA LEU A 86 -0.28 -18.44 -0.82
C LEU A 86 0.98 -18.51 0.07
N PRO A 87 2.04 -19.30 -0.26
CA PRO A 87 3.21 -19.43 0.60
C PRO A 87 3.97 -18.11 0.80
N ILE A 88 3.97 -17.22 -0.20
CA ILE A 88 4.59 -15.88 -0.06
C ILE A 88 3.86 -15.09 1.03
N PHE A 89 2.54 -14.99 0.95
CA PHE A 89 1.74 -14.17 1.88
C PHE A 89 1.50 -14.84 3.23
N GLU A 90 1.69 -16.15 3.36
CA GLU A 90 1.78 -16.85 4.65
C GLU A 90 3.10 -16.54 5.36
N LYS A 91 4.21 -16.63 4.63
CA LYS A 91 5.54 -16.37 5.18
C LYS A 91 5.77 -14.89 5.47
N TYR A 92 5.20 -14.02 4.65
CA TYR A 92 5.30 -12.57 4.76
C TYR A 92 3.88 -11.95 4.81
N PRO A 93 3.17 -12.00 5.95
CA PRO A 93 1.81 -11.51 6.05
C PRO A 93 1.67 -10.01 5.76
N LEU A 94 0.57 -9.62 5.11
CA LEU A 94 0.20 -8.23 4.86
C LEU A 94 0.02 -7.46 6.16
N PHE A 95 0.26 -6.15 6.15
CA PHE A 95 0.11 -5.29 7.32
C PHE A 95 -1.20 -4.51 7.35
N THR A 96 -1.83 -4.27 6.20
CA THR A 96 -3.14 -3.60 6.14
C THR A 96 -4.27 -4.59 6.37
N LYS A 97 -5.50 -4.08 6.44
CA LYS A 97 -6.71 -4.90 6.43
C LYS A 97 -6.80 -5.89 5.25
N LYS A 98 -6.03 -5.70 4.17
CA LYS A 98 -5.93 -6.66 3.06
C LYS A 98 -5.41 -8.02 3.50
N TYR A 99 -4.79 -8.11 4.68
CA TYR A 99 -4.52 -9.39 5.34
C TYR A 99 -5.78 -10.27 5.43
N TYR A 100 -6.93 -9.71 5.81
CA TYR A 100 -8.18 -10.46 5.92
C TYR A 100 -8.79 -10.79 4.55
N ASP A 101 -8.50 -9.99 3.52
CA ASP A 101 -8.81 -10.35 2.14
C ASP A 101 -7.99 -11.56 1.70
N PHE A 102 -6.71 -11.60 2.04
CA PHE A 102 -5.84 -12.74 1.78
C PHE A 102 -6.26 -14.00 2.55
N ILE A 103 -6.58 -13.91 3.85
CA ILE A 103 -7.04 -15.06 4.64
C ILE A 103 -8.33 -15.64 4.04
N TYR A 104 -9.29 -14.78 3.72
CA TYR A 104 -10.53 -15.19 3.07
C TYR A 104 -10.27 -15.84 1.70
N PHE A 105 -9.35 -15.28 0.91
CA PHE A 105 -8.92 -15.83 -0.37
C PHE A 105 -8.30 -17.22 -0.24
N LYS A 106 -7.40 -17.39 0.73
CA LYS A 106 -6.74 -18.66 1.05
C LYS A 106 -7.76 -19.73 1.45
N GLU A 107 -8.64 -19.41 2.40
CA GLU A 107 -9.66 -20.35 2.87
C GLU A 107 -10.55 -20.83 1.72
N ALA A 108 -11.12 -19.91 0.96
CA ALA A 108 -11.98 -20.24 -0.17
C ALA A 108 -11.25 -21.02 -1.27
N LEU A 109 -9.97 -20.72 -1.56
CA LEU A 109 -9.18 -21.47 -2.54
C LEU A 109 -8.93 -22.91 -2.07
N ASN A 110 -8.59 -23.09 -0.80
CA ASN A 110 -8.36 -24.41 -0.21
C ASN A 110 -9.64 -25.28 -0.23
N PHE A 111 -10.81 -24.68 0.00
CA PHE A 111 -12.08 -25.40 -0.16
C PHE A 111 -12.30 -25.88 -1.59
N LYS A 112 -12.13 -24.99 -2.58
CA LYS A 112 -12.24 -25.34 -4.00
C LYS A 112 -11.29 -26.48 -4.39
N LEU A 113 -10.05 -26.47 -3.89
CA LEU A 113 -9.05 -27.50 -4.24
C LEU A 113 -9.34 -28.87 -3.60
N LYS A 114 -10.04 -28.91 -2.48
CA LYS A 114 -10.44 -30.16 -1.81
C LYS A 114 -11.75 -30.75 -2.35
N SER A 115 -12.60 -29.92 -2.92
CA SER A 115 -13.91 -30.32 -3.41
C SER A 115 -13.84 -31.06 -4.74
N GLN A 116 -14.69 -32.09 -4.87
CA GLN A 116 -14.89 -32.81 -6.13
C GLN A 116 -16.05 -32.22 -6.96
N ASN A 117 -16.88 -31.32 -6.38
CA ASN A 117 -18.10 -30.81 -7.02
C ASN A 117 -18.23 -29.27 -6.90
N ASN A 118 -18.17 -28.59 -8.05
CA ASN A 118 -18.19 -27.13 -8.15
C ASN A 118 -19.47 -26.46 -7.58
N LYS A 119 -20.62 -27.14 -7.54
CA LYS A 119 -21.87 -26.54 -7.01
C LYS A 119 -21.82 -26.35 -5.49
N ASP A 120 -21.20 -27.28 -4.78
CA ASP A 120 -21.06 -27.24 -3.33
C ASP A 120 -20.09 -26.11 -2.91
N ASP A 121 -19.05 -25.87 -3.71
CA ASP A 121 -18.09 -24.78 -3.51
C ASP A 121 -18.74 -23.40 -3.49
N VAL A 122 -19.67 -23.15 -4.42
CA VAL A 122 -20.35 -21.86 -4.52
C VAL A 122 -21.26 -21.64 -3.31
N LYS A 123 -22.00 -22.67 -2.88
CA LYS A 123 -22.88 -22.60 -1.71
C LYS A 123 -22.07 -22.31 -0.44
N GLU A 124 -20.98 -23.05 -0.24
CA GLU A 124 -20.10 -22.88 0.92
C GLU A 124 -19.39 -21.51 0.90
N PHE A 125 -18.91 -21.08 -0.27
CA PHE A 125 -18.36 -19.74 -0.46
C PHE A 125 -19.34 -18.63 -0.09
N LEU A 126 -20.62 -18.77 -0.46
CA LEU A 126 -21.66 -17.80 -0.10
C LEU A 126 -21.90 -17.77 1.42
N ILE A 127 -21.77 -18.90 2.12
CA ILE A 127 -21.84 -18.96 3.59
C ILE A 127 -20.63 -18.25 4.21
N LEU A 128 -19.41 -18.55 3.74
CA LEU A 128 -18.18 -17.89 4.17
C LEU A 128 -18.24 -16.36 3.92
N ALA A 129 -18.77 -15.94 2.76
CA ALA A 129 -18.94 -14.53 2.40
C ALA A 129 -19.87 -13.79 3.38
N LYS A 130 -20.96 -14.44 3.82
CA LYS A 130 -21.88 -13.90 4.82
C LYS A 130 -21.19 -13.75 6.18
N LYS A 131 -20.37 -14.73 6.59
CA LYS A 131 -19.59 -14.66 7.84
C LYS A 131 -18.59 -13.51 7.82
N LYS A 132 -17.83 -13.34 6.73
CA LYS A 132 -16.86 -12.24 6.57
C LYS A 132 -17.51 -10.87 6.74
N ARG A 133 -18.71 -10.66 6.18
CA ARG A 133 -19.44 -9.38 6.31
C ARG A 133 -19.71 -8.98 7.76
N ARG A 134 -19.93 -9.93 8.67
CA ARG A 134 -20.18 -9.66 10.09
C ARG A 134 -18.92 -9.30 10.89
N ILE A 135 -17.74 -9.78 10.46
CA ILE A 135 -16.46 -9.54 11.15
C ILE A 135 -15.94 -8.11 10.93
N ASN A 136 -16.42 -7.42 9.89
CA ASN A 136 -16.05 -6.03 9.56
C ASN A 136 -16.51 -4.97 10.58
N GLU A 137 -17.12 -5.37 11.70
CA GLU A 137 -17.58 -4.48 12.79
C GLU A 137 -16.47 -4.14 13.80
N THR A 138 -15.28 -4.75 13.69
CA THR A 138 -14.11 -4.48 14.54
C THR A 138 -12.95 -3.88 13.74
N PRO A 139 -12.02 -3.15 14.39
CA PRO A 139 -10.84 -2.65 13.70
C PRO A 139 -9.96 -3.81 13.21
N LEU A 140 -10.03 -4.04 11.90
CA LEU A 140 -9.29 -5.10 11.21
C LEU A 140 -7.80 -4.75 11.12
N ILE A 141 -7.04 -5.04 12.18
CA ILE A 141 -5.58 -4.89 12.22
C ILE A 141 -4.92 -6.24 11.97
N SER A 142 -3.96 -6.29 11.04
CA SER A 142 -3.17 -7.50 10.80
C SER A 142 -2.50 -8.02 12.08
N PRO A 143 -2.63 -9.33 12.42
CA PRO A 143 -1.94 -9.95 13.54
C PRO A 143 -0.43 -9.76 13.53
N ARG A 144 0.16 -9.52 12.36
CA ARG A 144 1.59 -9.24 12.22
C ARG A 144 2.04 -8.01 13.01
N ILE A 145 1.15 -7.04 13.25
CA ILE A 145 1.46 -5.79 13.97
C ILE A 145 1.68 -6.05 15.46
N TYR A 146 0.87 -6.92 16.06
CA TYR A 146 0.89 -7.20 17.50
C TYR A 146 1.43 -8.60 17.86
N LYS A 147 1.97 -9.34 16.89
CA LYS A 147 2.46 -10.72 17.09
C LYS A 147 3.53 -10.90 18.19
N ASN A 148 4.24 -9.83 18.53
CA ASN A 148 5.31 -9.85 19.53
C ASN A 148 4.83 -9.37 20.91
N LEU A 149 3.56 -9.03 21.06
CA LEU A 149 2.97 -8.57 22.31
C LEU A 149 2.52 -9.75 23.17
N THR A 150 2.60 -9.61 24.49
CA THR A 150 1.96 -10.56 25.42
C THR A 150 0.43 -10.43 25.36
N PRO A 151 -0.35 -11.43 25.80
CA PRO A 151 -1.81 -11.34 25.83
C PRO A 151 -2.34 -10.05 26.49
N ASP A 152 -1.84 -9.69 27.67
CA ASP A 152 -2.25 -8.46 28.37
C ASP A 152 -1.91 -7.18 27.57
N GLN A 153 -0.78 -7.19 26.86
CA GLN A 153 -0.39 -6.08 25.99
C GLN A 153 -1.29 -6.00 24.75
N VAL A 154 -1.73 -7.14 24.22
CA VAL A 154 -2.70 -7.19 23.12
C VAL A 154 -4.02 -6.57 23.56
N ASP A 155 -4.53 -6.93 24.73
CA ASP A 155 -5.78 -6.36 25.27
C ASP A 155 -5.66 -4.84 25.45
N SER A 156 -4.56 -4.38 26.07
CA SER A 156 -4.29 -2.95 26.22
C SER A 156 -4.11 -2.23 24.88
N PHE A 157 -3.46 -2.88 23.90
CA PHE A 157 -3.32 -2.35 22.55
C PHE A 157 -4.67 -2.12 21.88
N PHE A 158 -5.58 -3.10 21.93
CA PHE A 158 -6.90 -2.98 21.33
C PHE A 158 -7.80 -1.98 22.06
N ILE A 159 -7.77 -1.91 23.39
CA ILE A 159 -8.49 -0.87 24.15
C ILE A 159 -8.09 0.54 23.69
N ASN A 160 -6.80 0.79 23.50
CA ASN A 160 -6.32 2.09 23.04
C ASN A 160 -6.65 2.31 21.55
N LEU A 161 -6.64 1.27 20.75
CA LEU A 161 -7.02 1.35 19.36
C LEU A 161 -8.51 1.70 19.20
N ASP A 162 -9.40 1.12 20.01
CA ASP A 162 -10.83 1.45 20.02
C ASP A 162 -11.05 2.92 20.40
N LYS A 163 -10.37 3.40 21.46
CA LYS A 163 -10.35 4.83 21.82
C LYS A 163 -9.92 5.73 20.66
N PHE A 164 -8.98 5.28 19.82
CA PHE A 164 -8.61 6.00 18.61
C PHE A 164 -9.76 6.01 17.59
N TYR A 165 -10.43 4.88 17.34
CA TYR A 165 -11.53 4.83 16.38
C TYR A 165 -12.73 5.67 16.81
N ASP A 166 -12.98 5.80 18.12
CA ASP A 166 -14.03 6.66 18.68
C ASP A 166 -13.68 8.15 18.58
N SER A 167 -12.47 8.53 19.02
CA SER A 167 -12.06 9.94 19.10
C SER A 167 -11.46 10.50 17.81
N LYS A 168 -11.01 9.63 16.89
CA LYS A 168 -10.14 9.95 15.74
C LYS A 168 -8.83 10.66 16.13
N SER A 169 -8.42 10.59 17.40
CA SER A 169 -7.24 11.30 17.90
C SER A 169 -5.94 10.62 17.49
N CYS A 170 -5.23 11.22 16.54
CA CYS A 170 -3.96 10.67 16.04
C CYS A 170 -2.84 10.63 17.10
N SER A 171 -2.95 11.31 18.24
CA SER A 171 -1.96 11.20 19.32
C SER A 171 -1.93 9.78 19.91
N ILE A 172 -3.10 9.14 20.04
CA ILE A 172 -3.24 7.78 20.56
C ILE A 172 -2.44 6.80 19.68
N LEU A 173 -2.49 6.96 18.36
CA LEU A 173 -1.68 6.14 17.45
C LEU A 173 -0.18 6.31 17.70
N LEU A 174 0.28 7.54 17.96
CA LEU A 174 1.70 7.80 18.22
C LEU A 174 2.17 7.19 19.55
N ASP A 175 1.31 7.22 20.57
CA ASP A 175 1.56 6.57 21.85
C ASP A 175 1.65 5.05 21.67
N LEU A 176 0.75 4.45 20.88
CA LEU A 176 0.85 3.02 20.51
C LEU A 176 2.18 2.70 19.81
N ILE A 177 2.62 3.51 18.84
CA ILE A 177 3.90 3.28 18.16
C ILE A 177 5.05 3.29 19.17
N LYS A 178 5.07 4.27 20.08
CA LYS A 178 6.14 4.45 21.06
C LYS A 178 6.16 3.33 22.09
N THR A 179 5.02 3.04 22.70
CA THR A 179 4.85 2.03 23.76
C THR A 179 5.26 0.65 23.28
N TYR A 180 4.81 0.26 22.08
CA TYR A 180 5.02 -1.08 21.55
C TYR A 180 6.14 -1.17 20.51
N LYS A 181 6.92 -0.09 20.31
CA LYS A 181 8.03 0.02 19.35
C LYS A 181 7.65 -0.49 17.94
N LEU A 182 6.44 -0.15 17.49
CA LEU A 182 5.84 -0.73 16.29
C LEU A 182 6.64 -0.41 15.01
N ASN A 183 7.43 0.66 15.01
CA ASN A 183 8.34 0.99 13.91
C ASN A 183 9.39 -0.09 13.62
N LEU A 184 9.71 -0.97 14.58
CA LEU A 184 10.65 -2.08 14.41
C LEU A 184 10.00 -3.34 13.82
N VAL A 185 8.66 -3.39 13.78
CA VAL A 185 7.91 -4.55 13.27
C VAL A 185 7.89 -4.59 11.74
N PHE A 186 8.01 -3.42 11.09
CA PHE A 186 7.89 -3.26 9.65
C PHE A 186 9.24 -3.45 8.93
N PRO A 187 9.37 -4.48 8.05
CA PRO A 187 10.59 -4.67 7.30
C PRO A 187 10.87 -3.51 6.34
N LYS A 188 12.15 -3.20 6.11
CA LYS A 188 12.57 -2.10 5.24
C LYS A 188 11.98 -2.23 3.83
N PHE A 189 12.02 -3.43 3.24
CA PHE A 189 11.55 -3.63 1.87
C PHE A 189 10.04 -3.58 1.74
N TRP A 190 9.31 -3.98 2.79
CA TRP A 190 7.87 -3.73 2.85
C TRP A 190 7.55 -2.24 2.79
N VAL A 191 8.24 -1.40 3.58
CA VAL A 191 8.04 0.06 3.56
C VAL A 191 8.33 0.63 2.17
N ILE A 192 9.38 0.14 1.50
CA ILE A 192 9.71 0.54 0.12
C ILE A 192 8.58 0.19 -0.85
N GLY A 193 8.06 -1.04 -0.82
CA GLY A 193 6.97 -1.47 -1.70
C GLY A 193 5.69 -0.68 -1.45
N PHE A 194 5.36 -0.42 -0.19
CA PHE A 194 4.16 0.33 0.17
C PHE A 194 4.25 1.80 -0.25
N ILE A 195 5.42 2.43 -0.07
CA ILE A 195 5.67 3.81 -0.51
C ILE A 195 5.72 3.90 -2.05
N GLU A 196 6.15 2.85 -2.73
CA GLU A 196 6.15 2.79 -4.19
C GLU A 196 4.73 2.86 -4.77
N ALA A 197 3.75 2.23 -4.09
CA ALA A 197 2.33 2.37 -4.38
C ALA A 197 1.77 3.73 -3.92
N GLU A 198 1.81 4.00 -2.62
CA GLU A 198 0.98 5.05 -1.97
C GLU A 198 1.72 6.38 -1.74
N GLY A 199 3.05 6.37 -1.72
CA GLY A 199 3.86 7.54 -1.38
C GLY A 199 3.97 8.52 -2.55
N SER A 200 4.18 9.81 -2.25
CA SER A 200 4.31 10.86 -3.24
C SER A 200 5.52 11.74 -2.96
N PHE A 201 6.36 11.91 -3.98
CA PHE A 201 7.49 12.85 -3.99
C PHE A 201 7.12 14.02 -4.89
N PHE A 202 7.09 15.23 -4.33
CA PHE A 202 6.66 16.43 -5.06
C PHE A 202 7.31 17.69 -4.53
N PHE A 203 6.97 18.80 -5.16
CA PHE A 203 7.44 20.13 -4.80
C PHE A 203 6.26 21.02 -4.43
N VAL A 204 6.44 21.84 -3.41
CA VAL A 204 5.45 22.81 -2.93
C VAL A 204 6.01 24.21 -3.11
N LYS A 205 5.27 25.06 -3.84
CA LYS A 205 5.56 26.49 -3.92
C LYS A 205 5.08 27.14 -2.62
N LYS A 206 5.98 27.82 -1.91
CA LYS A 206 5.66 28.47 -0.63
C LYS A 206 5.36 29.96 -0.79
N ASP A 207 5.95 30.59 -1.79
CA ASP A 207 5.76 31.99 -2.15
C ASP A 207 6.27 32.21 -3.60
N ALA A 208 6.33 33.46 -4.07
CA ALA A 208 6.69 33.80 -5.45
C ALA A 208 8.04 33.19 -5.88
N ASN A 209 9.02 33.15 -4.97
CA ASN A 209 10.41 32.82 -5.26
C ASN A 209 10.94 31.63 -4.45
N ARG A 210 10.06 30.90 -3.75
CA ARG A 210 10.44 29.73 -2.96
C ARG A 210 9.62 28.51 -3.33
N ILE A 211 10.34 27.45 -3.69
CA ILE A 211 9.83 26.12 -3.94
C ILE A 211 10.66 25.13 -3.13
N ILE A 212 10.00 24.18 -2.48
CA ILE A 212 10.66 23.23 -1.60
C ILE A 212 10.17 21.81 -1.86
N HIS A 213 11.02 20.85 -1.50
CA HIS A 213 10.70 19.44 -1.57
C HIS A 213 9.66 19.05 -0.52
N SER A 214 8.75 18.18 -0.93
CA SER A 214 7.75 17.58 -0.07
C SER A 214 7.65 16.09 -0.31
N PHE A 215 7.33 15.38 0.76
CA PHE A 215 6.90 14.00 0.73
C PHE A 215 5.51 13.91 1.39
N GLY A 216 4.62 13.13 0.79
CA GLY A 216 3.29 12.90 1.32
C GLY A 216 2.81 11.48 1.09
N ILE A 217 1.92 11.01 1.96
CA ILE A 217 1.22 9.74 1.84
C ILE A 217 -0.16 9.86 2.48
N THR A 218 -1.14 9.16 1.93
CA THR A 218 -2.52 9.12 2.44
C THR A 218 -2.98 7.69 2.65
N GLN A 219 -3.92 7.48 3.56
CA GLN A 219 -4.55 6.19 3.78
C GLN A 219 -5.97 6.37 4.34
N LYS A 220 -6.91 5.55 3.91
CA LYS A 220 -8.31 5.62 4.39
C LYS A 220 -8.52 4.77 5.63
N GLU A 221 -8.12 3.50 5.56
CA GLU A 221 -8.58 2.48 6.51
C GLU A 221 -7.51 2.02 7.49
N ASP A 222 -6.23 2.27 7.18
CA ASP A 222 -5.09 1.83 7.99
C ASP A 222 -4.23 3.03 8.49
N PRO A 223 -4.79 3.98 9.27
CA PRO A 223 -4.05 5.16 9.74
C PRO A 223 -2.86 4.84 10.66
N LEU A 224 -2.89 3.69 11.33
CA LEU A 224 -1.76 3.20 12.13
C LEU A 224 -0.49 3.07 11.27
N ILE A 225 -0.61 2.70 10.00
CA ILE A 225 0.50 2.60 9.06
C ILE A 225 1.14 3.98 8.82
N LEU A 226 0.33 5.03 8.73
CA LEU A 226 0.85 6.40 8.59
C LEU A 226 1.59 6.85 9.86
N ALA A 227 1.09 6.47 11.04
CA ALA A 227 1.78 6.73 12.31
C ALA A 227 3.12 6.00 12.40
N VAL A 228 3.20 4.74 11.94
CA VAL A 228 4.45 3.99 11.81
C VAL A 228 5.42 4.70 10.86
N ILE A 229 4.97 5.07 9.65
CA ILE A 229 5.82 5.75 8.65
C ILE A 229 6.33 7.10 9.19
N LYS A 230 5.47 7.85 9.90
CA LYS A 230 5.87 9.08 10.61
C LYS A 230 7.01 8.82 11.59
N SER A 231 6.95 7.73 12.35
CA SER A 231 8.00 7.33 13.29
C SER A 231 9.29 6.91 12.56
N ILE A 232 9.20 6.06 11.54
CA ILE A 232 10.36 5.57 10.75
C ILE A 232 11.15 6.72 10.12
N PHE A 233 10.48 7.73 9.56
CA PHE A 233 11.12 8.86 8.89
C PHE A 233 11.40 10.05 9.83
N HIS A 234 11.04 9.94 11.11
CA HIS A 234 11.09 11.03 12.09
C HIS A 234 10.42 12.31 11.56
N ILE A 235 9.23 12.18 10.98
CA ILE A 235 8.46 13.31 10.44
C ILE A 235 7.87 14.09 11.62
N PRO A 236 8.16 15.39 11.80
CA PRO A 236 7.64 16.15 12.93
C PRO A 236 6.17 16.56 12.75
N THR A 237 5.72 16.81 11.51
CA THR A 237 4.36 17.24 11.19
C THR A 237 3.29 16.31 11.77
N LYS A 238 2.20 16.86 12.30
CA LYS A 238 1.07 16.08 12.83
C LYS A 238 0.42 15.25 11.71
N LEU A 239 -0.01 14.03 12.05
CA LEU A 239 -0.88 13.22 11.21
C LEU A 239 -2.26 13.88 11.19
N GLN A 240 -2.83 14.10 10.01
CA GLN A 240 -4.09 14.82 9.84
C GLN A 240 -5.21 13.86 9.44
N PHE A 241 -6.31 13.87 10.18
CA PHE A 241 -7.58 13.32 9.72
C PHE A 241 -8.31 14.37 8.88
N LYS A 242 -8.78 13.97 7.69
CA LYS A 242 -9.49 14.83 6.75
C LYS A 242 -10.83 14.19 6.41
N CYS A 243 -11.89 14.99 6.47
CA CYS A 243 -13.25 14.61 6.11
C CYS A 243 -13.81 15.69 5.20
N PHE A 244 -14.40 15.30 4.08
CA PHE A 244 -15.08 16.23 3.19
C PHE A 244 -16.37 15.63 2.65
N GLN A 245 -17.37 16.50 2.49
CA GLN A 245 -18.66 16.16 1.90
C GLN A 245 -18.60 16.39 0.40
N TYR A 246 -19.22 15.49 -0.36
CA TYR A 246 -19.50 15.72 -1.77
C TYR A 246 -20.91 15.22 -2.12
N SER A 247 -21.58 15.96 -3.00
CA SER A 247 -22.83 15.52 -3.62
C SER A 247 -22.49 14.60 -4.79
N ASN A 248 -23.16 13.45 -4.88
CA ASN A 248 -23.28 12.78 -6.18
C ASN A 248 -24.48 13.42 -6.89
N ASN A 249 -24.38 13.69 -8.20
CA ASN A 249 -25.54 13.99 -9.05
C ASN A 249 -26.43 12.75 -9.27
N ILE A 250 -26.55 11.87 -8.27
CA ILE A 250 -27.38 10.68 -8.30
C ILE A 250 -28.56 10.96 -7.38
N MET A 251 -29.68 11.39 -7.97
CA MET A 251 -30.97 11.40 -7.28
C MET A 251 -31.34 9.97 -6.92
N LYS A 252 -31.47 9.69 -5.62
CA LYS A 252 -32.20 8.52 -5.12
C LYS A 252 -33.39 9.06 -4.33
N ASN A 253 -34.60 8.70 -4.75
CA ASN A 253 -35.85 9.07 -4.08
C ASN A 253 -35.97 10.59 -3.82
N GLU A 254 -35.64 11.42 -4.83
CA GLU A 254 -35.79 12.89 -4.78
C GLU A 254 -35.06 13.60 -3.62
N LYS A 255 -34.07 12.95 -2.98
CA LYS A 255 -33.20 13.55 -1.96
C LYS A 255 -31.74 13.54 -2.41
N LEU A 256 -31.05 14.66 -2.18
CA LEU A 256 -29.60 14.76 -2.32
C LEU A 256 -28.94 13.90 -1.23
N GLU A 257 -28.26 12.81 -1.65
CA GLU A 257 -27.44 11.99 -0.76
C GLU A 257 -26.01 12.56 -0.71
N PHE A 258 -25.63 13.12 0.44
CA PHE A 258 -24.25 13.55 0.68
C PHE A 258 -23.40 12.37 1.12
N LYS A 259 -22.29 12.11 0.41
CA LYS A 259 -21.30 11.13 0.84
C LYS A 259 -20.15 11.82 1.54
N LEU A 260 -19.75 11.24 2.68
CA LEU A 260 -18.54 11.61 3.39
C LEU A 260 -17.36 10.81 2.82
N ASN A 261 -16.30 11.50 2.43
CA ASN A 261 -15.02 10.86 2.15
C ASN A 261 -14.05 11.21 3.27
N GLN A 262 -13.57 10.18 3.96
CA GLN A 262 -12.66 10.30 5.09
C GLN A 262 -11.33 9.65 4.75
N TYR A 263 -10.23 10.32 5.10
CA TYR A 263 -8.89 9.79 4.94
C TYR A 263 -7.92 10.47 5.89
N TYR A 264 -6.81 9.80 6.13
CA TYR A 264 -5.69 10.32 6.90
C TYR A 264 -4.57 10.72 5.93
N SER A 265 -3.85 11.78 6.27
CA SER A 265 -2.75 12.29 5.47
C SER A 265 -1.56 12.66 6.33
N LEU A 266 -0.38 12.27 5.86
CA LEU A 266 0.91 12.65 6.42
C LEU A 266 1.71 13.33 5.33
N GLU A 267 2.04 14.60 5.54
CA GLU A 267 2.86 15.38 4.62
C GLU A 267 3.99 16.08 5.38
N THR A 268 5.16 16.17 4.77
CA THR A 268 6.27 16.93 5.33
C THR A 268 6.98 17.75 4.27
N THR A 269 7.41 18.93 4.69
CA THR A 269 8.41 19.75 4.00
C THR A 269 9.59 20.06 4.91
N ASN A 270 9.70 19.37 6.05
CA ASN A 270 10.77 19.60 7.03
C ASN A 270 12.09 19.02 6.50
N SER A 271 13.14 19.85 6.43
CA SER A 271 14.41 19.46 5.83
C SER A 271 15.03 18.20 6.44
N ARG A 272 15.03 18.07 7.77
CA ARG A 272 15.57 16.88 8.46
C ARG A 272 14.80 15.62 8.09
N ALA A 273 13.47 15.69 8.06
CA ALA A 273 12.64 14.56 7.64
C ALA A 273 12.88 14.19 6.17
N ILE A 274 13.04 15.18 5.28
CA ILE A 274 13.39 14.94 3.88
C ILE A 274 14.75 14.26 3.74
N GLU A 275 15.77 14.69 4.49
CA GLU A 275 17.09 14.06 4.51
C GLU A 275 17.03 12.61 5.02
N ASN A 276 16.24 12.34 6.07
CA ASN A 276 16.00 10.98 6.55
C ASN A 276 15.35 10.09 5.49
N ILE A 277 14.36 10.60 4.76
CA ILE A 277 13.68 9.89 3.67
C ILE A 277 14.66 9.59 2.53
N ILE A 278 15.47 10.58 2.13
CA ILE A 278 16.51 10.39 1.11
C ILE A 278 17.48 9.30 1.56
N HIS A 279 17.98 9.35 2.79
CA HIS A 279 18.88 8.35 3.33
C HIS A 279 18.25 6.95 3.37
N TYR A 280 17.00 6.84 3.81
CA TYR A 280 16.29 5.57 3.94
C TYR A 280 16.18 4.81 2.60
N PHE A 281 15.83 5.53 1.53
CA PHE A 281 15.63 4.98 0.19
C PHE A 281 16.89 4.93 -0.67
N SER A 282 18.01 5.48 -0.18
CA SER A 282 19.31 5.32 -0.81
C SER A 282 19.76 3.86 -0.71
N GLY A 283 20.12 3.26 -1.85
CA GLY A 283 20.66 1.91 -1.92
C GLY A 283 22.11 1.84 -1.46
N LYS A 284 22.73 0.65 -1.56
CA LYS A 284 24.15 0.41 -1.19
C LYS A 284 25.12 1.40 -1.85
N HIS A 285 24.76 1.90 -3.03
CA HIS A 285 25.42 3.04 -3.66
C HIS A 285 24.46 4.23 -3.62
N LYS A 286 24.93 5.40 -3.17
CA LYS A 286 24.15 6.65 -3.05
C LYS A 286 23.40 7.08 -4.34
N ASN A 287 23.75 6.50 -5.49
CA ASN A 287 23.12 6.74 -6.79
C ASN A 287 22.01 5.73 -7.19
N LYS A 288 21.79 4.68 -6.39
CA LYS A 288 20.78 3.64 -6.65
C LYS A 288 19.69 3.69 -5.57
N THR A 289 18.48 3.25 -5.92
CA THR A 289 17.37 3.08 -4.97
C THR A 289 16.86 1.64 -5.06
N ASN A 290 16.23 1.17 -3.99
CA ASN A 290 15.61 -0.16 -3.95
C ASN A 290 14.19 -0.16 -4.54
N MET A 291 13.62 1.01 -4.85
CA MET A 291 12.37 1.14 -5.62
C MET A 291 12.55 0.63 -7.05
N LYS A 292 11.51 0.01 -7.61
CA LYS A 292 11.60 -0.77 -8.85
C LYS A 292 10.83 -0.16 -10.04
N GLY A 293 9.76 0.59 -9.79
CA GLY A 293 8.84 1.14 -10.79
C GLY A 293 9.12 2.60 -11.16
N PHE A 294 8.12 3.26 -11.74
CA PHE A 294 8.19 4.67 -12.14
C PHE A 294 8.43 5.60 -10.96
N LYS A 295 7.89 5.27 -9.77
CA LYS A 295 8.18 6.00 -8.52
C LYS A 295 9.68 6.11 -8.23
N SER A 296 10.45 5.08 -8.60
CA SER A 296 11.91 5.10 -8.47
C SER A 296 12.55 6.24 -9.27
N LEU A 297 12.04 6.55 -10.46
CA LEU A 297 12.52 7.66 -11.29
C LEU A 297 12.17 9.00 -10.65
N GLU A 298 10.92 9.15 -10.21
CA GLU A 298 10.44 10.35 -9.52
C GLU A 298 11.27 10.64 -8.26
N TYR A 299 11.45 9.62 -7.41
CA TYR A 299 12.29 9.69 -6.22
C TYR A 299 13.72 10.08 -6.57
N ARG A 300 14.35 9.45 -7.58
CA ARG A 300 15.75 9.78 -7.95
C ARG A 300 15.92 11.22 -8.40
N ILE A 301 15.00 11.73 -9.24
CA ILE A 301 15.02 13.13 -9.69
C ILE A 301 14.83 14.06 -8.49
N TRP A 302 13.83 13.76 -7.65
CA TRP A 302 13.50 14.54 -6.46
C TRP A 302 14.66 14.57 -5.46
N ALA A 303 15.22 13.42 -5.08
CA ALA A 303 16.34 13.32 -4.14
C ALA A 303 17.61 13.99 -4.67
N ARG A 304 17.96 13.78 -5.94
CA ARG A 304 19.13 14.43 -6.56
C ARG A 304 18.98 15.96 -6.61
N SER A 305 17.77 16.44 -6.91
CA SER A 305 17.50 17.88 -6.91
C SER A 305 17.59 18.50 -5.51
N TYR A 306 17.29 17.74 -4.46
CA TYR A 306 17.51 18.19 -3.08
C TYR A 306 19.00 18.39 -2.81
N VAL A 307 19.83 17.41 -3.17
CA VAL A 307 21.28 17.50 -2.93
C VAL A 307 21.93 18.61 -3.76
N LYS A 308 21.53 18.80 -5.01
CA LYS A 308 22.20 19.73 -5.94
C LYS A 308 21.64 21.14 -5.96
N TYR A 309 20.34 21.31 -5.71
CA TYR A 309 19.62 22.54 -6.04
C TYR A 309 18.68 23.02 -4.93
N LYS A 310 18.79 22.50 -3.70
CA LYS A 310 18.01 23.00 -2.56
C LYS A 310 18.20 24.52 -2.41
N GLY A 311 17.09 25.25 -2.40
CA GLY A 311 17.06 26.72 -2.34
C GLY A 311 17.14 27.43 -3.70
N ASN A 312 17.47 26.75 -4.81
CA ASN A 312 17.51 27.36 -6.14
C ASN A 312 16.14 27.29 -6.83
N PHE A 313 15.39 28.40 -6.81
CA PHE A 313 14.03 28.45 -7.31
C PHE A 313 13.89 28.02 -8.79
N ASP A 314 14.66 28.63 -9.70
CA ASP A 314 14.50 28.40 -11.14
C ASP A 314 14.83 26.96 -11.54
N LYS A 315 15.90 26.39 -10.95
CA LYS A 315 16.27 24.98 -11.19
C LYS A 315 15.17 24.05 -10.69
N LEU A 316 14.66 24.27 -9.48
CA LEU A 316 13.63 23.42 -8.90
C LEU A 316 12.29 23.56 -9.63
N LEU A 317 11.93 24.75 -10.10
CA LEU A 317 10.73 24.97 -10.91
C LEU A 317 10.81 24.23 -12.26
N LYS A 318 11.97 24.28 -12.92
CA LYS A 318 12.22 23.48 -14.14
C LYS A 318 12.09 21.97 -13.88
N ILE A 319 12.61 21.48 -12.75
CA ILE A 319 12.52 20.07 -12.36
C ILE A 319 11.08 19.68 -12.00
N GLN A 320 10.32 20.53 -11.33
CA GLN A 320 8.91 20.31 -11.04
C GLN A 320 8.10 20.17 -12.34
N LYS A 321 8.33 21.08 -13.31
CA LYS A 321 7.71 20.99 -14.66
C LYS A 321 8.09 19.70 -15.37
N LEU A 322 9.36 19.29 -15.31
CA LEU A 322 9.82 18.01 -15.85
C LEU A 322 9.05 16.82 -15.24
N LEU A 323 8.95 16.74 -13.90
CA LEU A 323 8.21 15.66 -13.23
C LEU A 323 6.72 15.68 -13.58
N LYS A 324 6.11 16.88 -13.69
CA LYS A 324 4.72 17.02 -14.12
C LYS A 324 4.52 16.50 -15.54
N ASN A 325 5.38 16.90 -16.48
CA ASN A 325 5.34 16.43 -17.86
C ASN A 325 5.60 14.92 -17.96
N LEU A 326 6.48 14.37 -17.13
CA LEU A 326 6.69 12.92 -17.05
C LEU A 326 5.42 12.22 -16.55
N ARG A 327 4.62 12.81 -15.68
CA ARG A 327 3.31 12.25 -15.27
C ARG A 327 2.24 12.41 -16.36
N GLU A 328 2.30 13.48 -17.15
CA GLU A 328 1.26 13.89 -18.13
C GLU A 328 1.48 13.34 -19.54
N LYS A 329 2.70 13.35 -20.09
CA LYS A 329 3.04 12.66 -21.37
C LYS A 329 2.79 11.15 -21.34
N LEU A 330 2.50 10.65 -20.16
CA LEU A 330 2.15 9.27 -19.90
C LEU A 330 0.65 9.08 -19.59
N LYS A 331 -0.13 10.17 -19.58
CA LYS A 331 -1.59 10.23 -19.60
C LYS A 331 -2.15 10.56 -20.97
N GLU A 332 -1.33 11.02 -21.93
CA GLU A 332 -1.55 11.09 -23.39
C GLU A 332 -1.13 9.80 -24.10
#